data_AF-J2L0Z4-F1
#
_entry.id   AF-J2L0Z4-F1
#
_cell.length_a   1.000
_cell.length_b   1.000
_cell.length_c   1.000
_cell.angle_alpha   90.00
_cell.angle_beta   90.00
_cell.angle_gamma   90.00
#
_symmetry.space_group_name_H-M   'P 1'
#
loop_
_entity.id
_entity.type
_entity.pdbx_description
1 polymer ?
#
loop_
_entity_poly.entity_id
_entity_poly.type
_entity_poly.pdbx_seq_one_letter_code
_entity_poly.pdbx_strand_id
1 'polypeptide(L)' 'MTQITFKPNWSKHAKAAPFRRNDDMLSVMPAGLIVFPGNGITDNLADKATRLGIAVWQAQGDGA' A
#
# COMPACT_ATOMS: atom_id res chain seq x y z
N MET A 1 0.54 17.10 13.01
CA MET A 1 0.45 16.43 11.68
C MET A 1 -0.79 15.57 11.64
N THR A 2 -1.46 15.51 10.49
CA THR A 2 -2.69 14.72 10.32
C THR A 2 -2.35 13.43 9.58
N GLN A 3 -2.54 12.28 10.23
CA GLN A 3 -2.34 10.96 9.63
C GLN A 3 -3.67 10.22 9.55
N ILE A 4 -4.00 9.73 8.35
CA ILE A 4 -5.18 8.88 8.15
C ILE A 4 -4.75 7.42 8.35
N THR A 5 -5.36 6.75 9.32
CA THR A 5 -5.05 5.35 9.63
C THR A 5 -6.02 4.42 8.93
N PHE A 6 -5.49 3.47 8.15
CA PHE A 6 -6.26 2.39 7.54
C PHE A 6 -5.96 1.08 8.27
N LYS A 7 -6.92 0.57 9.06
CA LYS A 7 -6.74 -0.67 9.84
C LYS A 7 -7.27 -1.89 9.08
N PRO A 8 -6.52 -3.01 9.02
CA PRO A 8 -7.01 -4.24 8.41
C PRO A 8 -8.20 -4.81 9.22
N ASN A 9 -9.30 -5.10 8.53
CA ASN A 9 -10.45 -5.77 9.15
C ASN A 9 -10.32 -7.29 9.04
N TRP A 10 -9.71 -7.89 10.07
CA TRP A 10 -9.46 -9.33 10.15
C TRP A 10 -10.74 -10.16 10.25
N SER A 11 -11.76 -9.68 10.97
CA SER A 11 -13.04 -10.38 11.11
C SER A 11 -13.77 -10.54 9.78
N LYS A 12 -13.64 -9.55 8.88
CA LYS A 12 -14.31 -9.55 7.58
C LYS A 12 -13.50 -10.25 6.48
N HIS A 13 -12.17 -10.14 6.52
CA HIS A 13 -11.31 -10.52 5.39
C HIS A 13 -10.28 -11.60 5.71
N ALA A 14 -10.18 -12.06 6.98
CA ALA A 14 -9.24 -13.08 7.43
C ALA A 14 -7.81 -12.83 6.89
N LYS A 15 -7.20 -13.81 6.23
CA LYS A 15 -5.85 -13.70 5.67
C LYS A 15 -5.70 -12.65 4.56
N ALA A 16 -6.80 -12.24 3.93
CA ALA A 16 -6.79 -11.20 2.91
C ALA A 16 -6.88 -9.77 3.49
N ALA A 17 -7.05 -9.62 4.81
CA ALA A 17 -7.20 -8.33 5.46
C ALA A 17 -6.05 -7.33 5.19
N PRO A 18 -4.77 -7.75 5.13
CA PRO A 18 -3.67 -6.83 4.79
C PRO A 18 -3.78 -6.27 3.37
N PHE A 19 -4.12 -7.13 2.40
CA PHE A 19 -4.28 -6.74 0.99
C PHE A 19 -5.50 -5.85 0.79
N ARG A 20 -6.63 -6.16 1.44
CA ARG A 20 -7.84 -5.32 1.36
C ARG A 20 -7.65 -3.94 1.96
N ARG A 21 -6.89 -3.83 3.06
CA ARG A 21 -6.53 -2.52 3.61
C ARG A 21 -5.76 -1.67 2.59
N ASN A 22 -4.88 -2.27 1.79
CA ASN A 22 -4.17 -1.54 0.73
C ASN A 22 -5.15 -1.05 -0.35
N ASP A 23 -6.15 -1.84 -0.73
CA ASP A 23 -7.22 -1.38 -1.64
C ASP A 23 -7.93 -0.15 -1.09
N ASP A 24 -8.33 -0.18 0.18
CA ASP A 24 -8.98 0.95 0.85
C ASP A 24 -8.07 2.19 0.89
N MET A 25 -6.77 1.99 1.15
CA MET A 25 -5.78 3.07 1.14
C MET A 25 -5.56 3.66 -0.26
N LEU A 26 -5.65 2.87 -1.33
CA LEU A 26 -5.53 3.37 -2.70
C LEU A 26 -6.83 4.01 -3.21
N SER A 27 -7.98 3.62 -2.65
CA SER A 27 -9.30 4.15 -3.03
C SER A 27 -9.46 5.65 -2.78
N VAL A 28 -8.65 6.22 -1.88
CA VAL A 28 -8.64 7.66 -1.62
C VAL A 28 -7.85 8.45 -2.66
N MET A 29 -7.31 7.79 -3.69
CA MET A 29 -6.57 8.38 -4.82
C MET A 29 -5.45 9.32 -4.34
N PRO A 30 -4.43 8.81 -3.64
CA PRO A 30 -3.30 9.63 -3.23
C PRO A 30 -2.57 10.19 -4.45
N ALA A 31 -1.97 11.38 -4.30
CA ALA A 31 -1.20 12.02 -5.37
C ALA A 31 0.03 11.19 -5.79
N GLY A 32 0.58 10.41 -4.87
CA GLY A 32 1.68 9.49 -5.12
C GLY A 32 1.87 8.52 -3.96
N LEU A 33 2.63 7.47 -4.21
CA LEU A 33 2.94 6.41 -3.25
C LEU A 33 4.46 6.26 -3.15
N ILE A 34 4.98 6.36 -1.93
CA ILE A 34 6.37 6.00 -1.61
C ILE A 34 6.37 4.61 -1.01
N VAL A 35 7.08 3.68 -1.64
CA VAL A 35 7.17 2.28 -1.24
C VAL A 35 8.58 1.97 -0.79
N PHE A 36 8.72 1.47 0.43
CA PHE A 36 9.99 0.95 0.95
C PHE A 36 10.07 -0.56 0.77
N PRO A 37 11.29 -1.15 0.76
CA PRO A 37 11.45 -2.59 0.63
C PRO A 37 10.67 -3.34 1.72
N GLY A 38 10.01 -4.43 1.34
CA GLY A 38 9.11 -5.15 2.23
C GLY A 38 8.89 -6.59 1.80
N ASN A 39 7.64 -7.05 1.90
CA ASN A 39 7.23 -8.39 1.48
C ASN A 39 6.16 -8.30 0.38
N GLY A 40 5.62 -9.45 -0.04
CA GLY A 40 4.59 -9.51 -1.09
C GLY A 40 3.31 -8.69 -0.84
N ILE A 41 3.03 -8.23 0.39
CA ILE A 41 1.93 -7.30 0.68
C ILE A 41 2.30 -5.88 0.22
N THR A 42 3.56 -5.49 0.41
CA THR A 42 4.10 -4.21 -0.05
C THR A 42 4.22 -4.19 -1.57
N ASP A 43 4.65 -5.29 -2.17
CA ASP A 43 4.71 -5.43 -3.64
C ASP A 43 3.30 -5.33 -4.25
N ASN A 44 2.32 -6.00 -3.63
CA ASN A 44 0.92 -5.88 -4.06
C ASN A 44 0.38 -4.45 -4.02
N LEU A 45 0.78 -3.66 -3.03
CA LEU A 45 0.40 -2.26 -2.92
C LEU A 45 1.01 -1.44 -4.07
N ALA A 46 2.30 -1.63 -4.37
CA ALA A 46 3.00 -0.96 -5.47
C ALA A 46 2.38 -1.31 -6.84
N ASP A 47 2.09 -2.59 -7.07
CA ASP A 47 1.48 -3.08 -8.30
C ASP A 47 0.09 -2.46 -8.52
N LYS A 48 -0.74 -2.42 -7.46
CA LYS A 48 -2.09 -1.85 -7.54
C LYS A 48 -2.06 -0.34 -7.78
N ALA A 49 -1.17 0.38 -7.10
CA ALA A 49 -1.01 1.81 -7.32
C ALA A 49 -0.62 2.13 -8.77
N THR A 50 0.34 1.38 -9.31
CA THR A 50 0.77 1.50 -10.72
C THR A 50 -0.38 1.25 -11.69
N ARG A 51 -1.21 0.22 -11.44
CA ARG A 51 -2.41 -0.08 -12.27
C ARG A 51 -3.48 1.01 -12.20
N LEU A 52 -3.56 1.75 -11.10
CA LEU A 52 -4.48 2.88 -10.93
C LEU A 52 -3.93 4.20 -11.50
N GLY A 53 -2.71 4.19 -12.06
CA GLY A 53 -2.06 5.40 -12.57
C GLY A 53 -1.52 6.33 -11.47
N ILE A 54 -1.41 5.84 -10.24
CA ILE A 54 -0.80 6.60 -9.13
C ILE A 54 0.71 6.54 -9.31
N ALA A 55 1.38 7.70 -9.19
CA ALA A 55 2.83 7.77 -9.27
C ALA A 55 3.47 7.00 -8.10
N VAL A 56 4.27 5.97 -8.40
CA VAL A 56 4.96 5.15 -7.39
C VAL A 56 6.45 5.46 -7.39
N TRP A 57 6.99 5.81 -6.23
CA TRP A 57 8.43 5.92 -5.99
C TRP A 57 8.88 4.77 -5.10
N GLN A 58 9.76 3.92 -5.61
CA GLN A 58 10.34 2.82 -4.86
C GLN A 58 11.66 3.28 -4.25
N ALA A 59 11.73 3.31 -2.93
CA ALA A 59 12.97 3.52 -2.21
C ALA A 59 13.80 2.24 -2.35
N GLN A 60 14.75 2.23 -3.30
CA GLN A 60 15.66 1.11 -3.47
C GLN A 60 16.57 1.05 -2.24
N GLY A 61 16.47 -0.05 -1.49
CA GLY A 61 17.36 -0.32 -0.37
C GLY A 61 18.71 -0.79 -0.88
N ASP A 62 19.49 0.09 -1.50
CA ASP A 62 20.93 -0.10 -1.50
C ASP A 62 21.38 0.15 -0.06
N GLY A 63 21.60 -0.94 0.68
CA GLY A 63 22.20 -0.89 2.00
C GLY A 63 23.50 -0.10 1.94
N ALA A 64 23.57 0.94 2.77
CA ALA A 64 24.84 1.52 3.19
C ALA A 64 25.56 0.55 4.14
#